data_AF-A0A420SCG0-F1
#
_entry.id   AF-A0A420SCG0-F1
#
_cell.length_a   1.000
_cell.length_b   1.000
_cell.length_c   1.000
_cell.angle_alpha   90.00
_cell.angle_beta   90.00
_cell.angle_gamma   90.00
#
_symmetry.space_group_name_H-M   'P 1'
#
loop_
_entity.id
_entity.type
_entity.pdbx_description
1 polymer ?
#
loop_
_entity_poly.entity_id
_entity_poly.type
_entity_poly.pdbx_seq_one_letter_code
_entity_poly.pdbx_strand_id
1 'polypeptide(L)'
;MAVPGSEASQSLYARHGVTIASILHAAWVLSLRTYTGNGEVHFGYLASGHDAPIQGVTSLIRSLNNMLNCHVNLNRSMTVAFLRVPVPMSLLACRATSLAESVDKPIVNVNLISPETRGELDAWSIISMQELLTEFVHTLFEQHVEEIPEHQAICVYDRKFIYRKLNEATNAFMDHLHSLGEFTPKLEDFIITRFDKSDWVTVSQTATFNAGAAVAVVDPTHPINHFKTIVHDLKVFILLTETKYKERFQSIFSRVVVVDPGSLDSPGPQLDAPSTGVNGNSLSYFVFTSRSTGNLKGILIEHKSLSAVSKYFAKSYQVECTRALQFAAKTFNLSVRETFINLLNEGCLCILSKRRLLENLTGAVYHPQVNWAFLTPNPKGDLSSKRQATSYKHPARRTLYMPSVSHR
;
A
#
# COMPACT_ATOMS: atom_id res chain seq x y z
N MET A 1 24.26 10.01 33.73
CA MET A 1 24.92 10.10 32.41
C MET A 1 25.32 11.55 32.21
N ALA A 2 26.62 11.83 32.07
CA ALA A 2 27.19 13.18 32.21
C ALA A 2 26.93 14.05 30.98
N VAL A 3 26.47 15.29 31.20
CA VAL A 3 26.59 16.41 30.24
C VAL A 3 28.07 16.52 29.86
N PRO A 4 28.44 16.84 28.59
CA PRO A 4 29.84 16.94 28.17
C PRO A 4 30.68 17.67 29.21
N GLY A 5 31.83 17.08 29.57
CA GLY A 5 32.70 17.55 30.66
C GLY A 5 33.10 19.02 30.53
N SER A 6 33.58 19.60 31.63
CA SER A 6 33.99 21.01 31.72
C SER A 6 34.89 21.45 30.55
N GLU A 7 35.80 20.60 30.08
CA GLU A 7 36.70 20.87 28.96
C GLU A 7 35.98 21.01 27.60
N ALA A 8 35.01 20.13 27.30
CA ALA A 8 34.24 20.20 26.06
C ALA A 8 33.37 21.48 26.01
N SER A 9 32.82 21.88 27.15
CA SER A 9 32.03 23.10 27.28
C SER A 9 32.86 24.39 27.15
N GLN A 10 34.08 24.40 27.71
CA GLN A 10 35.03 25.50 27.54
C GLN A 10 35.50 25.62 26.09
N SER A 11 35.75 24.50 25.40
CA SER A 11 36.12 24.47 23.98
C SER A 11 35.01 24.99 23.06
N LEU A 12 33.75 24.58 23.31
CA LEU A 12 32.56 25.04 22.56
C LEU A 12 32.34 26.55 22.71
N TYR A 13 32.48 27.07 23.95
CA TYR A 13 32.38 28.50 24.20
C TYR A 13 33.51 29.27 23.53
N ALA A 14 34.76 28.79 23.63
CA ALA A 14 35.93 29.43 23.05
C ALA A 14 35.88 29.50 21.52
N ARG A 15 35.32 28.48 20.84
CA ARG A 15 35.28 28.42 19.36
C ARG A 15 34.06 29.11 18.74
N HIS A 16 32.90 29.03 19.38
CA HIS A 16 31.63 29.46 18.75
C HIS A 16 30.82 30.46 19.59
N GLY A 17 31.27 30.79 20.81
CA GLY A 17 30.51 31.64 21.75
C GLY A 17 29.19 31.01 22.22
N VAL A 18 29.07 29.67 22.15
CA VAL A 18 27.85 28.93 22.50
C VAL A 18 27.98 28.35 23.91
N THR A 19 26.98 28.59 24.76
CA THR A 19 26.91 28.03 26.12
C THR A 19 26.26 26.65 26.13
N ILE A 20 26.52 25.83 27.16
CA ILE A 20 25.78 24.57 27.36
C ILE A 20 24.26 24.83 27.36
N ALA A 21 23.80 25.88 28.04
CA ALA A 21 22.39 26.21 28.11
C ALA A 21 21.77 26.51 26.73
N SER A 22 22.54 27.10 25.81
CA SER A 22 22.15 27.31 24.40
C SER A 22 21.98 26.00 23.64
N ILE A 23 22.87 25.02 23.85
CA ILE A 23 22.78 23.67 23.27
C ILE A 23 21.54 22.94 23.78
N LEU A 24 21.20 23.11 25.05
CA LEU A 24 20.04 22.50 25.66
C LEU A 24 18.73 23.09 25.13
N HIS A 25 18.69 24.40 24.91
CA HIS A 25 17.56 25.05 24.23
C HIS A 25 17.41 24.59 22.80
N ALA A 26 18.51 24.50 22.06
CA ALA A 26 18.49 23.94 20.72
C ALA A 26 17.92 22.51 20.72
N ALA A 27 18.36 21.68 21.67
CA ALA A 27 17.83 20.33 21.85
C ALA A 27 16.33 20.33 22.17
N TRP A 28 15.85 21.24 23.02
CA TRP A 28 14.44 21.33 23.39
C TRP A 28 13.55 21.85 22.26
N VAL A 29 14.01 22.88 21.56
CA VAL A 29 13.37 23.45 20.37
C VAL A 29 13.24 22.39 19.27
N LEU A 30 14.29 21.62 19.00
CA LEU A 30 14.24 20.52 18.04
C LEU A 30 13.34 19.38 18.51
N SER A 31 13.25 19.16 19.83
CA SER A 31 12.31 18.20 20.41
C SER A 31 10.87 18.61 20.12
N LEU A 32 10.50 19.84 20.48
CA LEU A 32 9.16 20.37 20.26
C LEU A 32 8.81 20.43 18.77
N ARG A 33 9.74 20.85 17.90
CA ARG A 33 9.57 20.82 16.44
C ARG A 33 9.22 19.42 15.94
N THR A 34 9.94 18.40 16.44
CA THR A 34 9.73 17.01 16.02
C THR A 34 8.37 16.50 16.47
N TYR A 35 7.95 16.80 17.71
CA TYR A 35 6.66 16.37 18.24
C TYR A 35 5.47 17.13 17.67
N THR A 36 5.63 18.42 17.36
CA THR A 36 4.53 19.28 16.86
C THR A 36 4.43 19.30 15.34
N GLY A 37 5.49 18.88 14.62
CA GLY A 37 5.57 18.98 13.17
C GLY A 37 5.66 20.42 12.63
N ASN A 38 5.78 21.42 13.50
CA ASN A 38 5.79 22.83 13.13
C ASN A 38 7.23 23.40 13.15
N GLY A 39 7.57 24.24 12.17
CA GLY A 39 8.84 24.98 12.13
C GLY A 39 8.90 26.14 13.11
N GLU A 40 7.75 26.61 13.57
CA GLU A 40 7.62 27.66 14.58
C GLU A 40 7.35 27.03 15.95
N VAL A 41 8.27 27.24 16.89
CA VAL A 41 8.23 26.63 18.23
C VAL A 41 8.13 27.72 19.28
N HIS A 42 7.19 27.54 20.22
CA HIS A 42 6.95 28.43 21.36
C HIS A 42 7.03 27.62 22.65
N PHE A 43 7.76 28.11 23.65
CA PHE A 43 7.75 27.52 24.99
C PHE A 43 8.14 28.55 26.07
N GLY A 44 7.61 28.36 27.28
CA GLY A 44 7.97 29.17 28.45
C GLY A 44 9.27 28.71 29.08
N TYR A 45 10.10 29.64 29.57
CA TYR A 45 11.31 29.35 30.34
C TYR A 45 11.45 30.30 31.54
N LEU A 46 12.11 29.84 32.60
CA LEU A 46 12.31 30.64 33.82
C LEU A 46 13.62 31.44 33.74
N ALA A 47 13.51 32.76 33.87
CA ALA A 47 14.65 33.66 34.05
C ALA A 47 14.76 34.04 35.53
N SER A 48 15.97 34.08 36.08
CA SER A 48 16.21 34.35 37.51
C SER A 48 15.99 35.82 37.89
N GLY A 49 16.16 36.75 36.94
CA GLY A 49 16.03 38.20 37.16
C GLY A 49 17.16 38.82 38.00
N HIS A 50 18.10 38.01 38.50
CA HIS A 50 19.26 38.45 39.30
C HIS A 50 20.42 38.97 38.45
N ASP A 51 20.29 38.94 37.13
CA ASP A 51 21.18 39.48 36.11
C ASP A 51 20.72 40.84 35.57
N ALA A 52 19.63 41.39 36.12
CA ALA A 52 19.17 42.72 35.77
C ALA A 52 20.24 43.79 36.09
N PRO A 53 20.36 44.85 35.28
CA PRO A 53 21.34 45.93 35.48
C PRO A 53 20.91 46.87 36.63
N ILE A 54 20.62 46.30 37.80
CA ILE A 54 20.19 46.99 39.01
C ILE A 54 21.28 46.75 40.06
N GLN A 55 21.79 47.83 40.65
CA GLN A 55 22.85 47.75 41.64
C GLN A 55 22.36 46.97 42.89
N GLY A 56 23.09 45.93 43.29
CA GLY A 56 22.74 45.09 44.44
C GLY A 56 21.70 43.99 44.18
N VAL A 57 21.26 43.79 42.93
CA VAL A 57 20.22 42.80 42.59
C VAL A 57 20.68 41.35 42.80
N THR A 58 21.98 41.09 42.65
CA THR A 58 22.60 39.76 42.83
C THR A 58 22.64 39.34 44.30
N SER A 59 22.65 40.29 45.24
CA SER A 59 22.67 40.06 46.69
C SER A 59 21.28 40.06 47.33
N LEU A 60 20.23 40.17 46.51
CA LEU A 60 18.86 40.38 46.97
C LEU A 60 18.21 39.04 47.33
N ILE A 61 17.85 38.84 48.60
CA ILE A 61 17.19 37.60 49.08
C ILE A 61 15.66 37.73 48.87
N ARG A 62 15.22 37.82 47.61
CA ARG A 62 13.80 37.78 47.22
C ARG A 62 13.64 37.07 45.88
N SER A 63 12.45 36.54 45.60
CA SER A 63 12.15 35.93 44.30
C SER A 63 12.05 37.00 43.22
N LEU A 64 12.95 36.94 42.25
CA LEU A 64 12.92 37.74 41.01
C LEU A 64 12.61 36.88 39.77
N ASN A 65 12.22 35.61 39.98
CA ASN A 65 11.96 34.67 38.90
C ASN A 65 10.78 35.14 38.02
N ASN A 66 10.97 35.11 36.70
CA ASN A 66 9.93 35.40 35.73
C ASN A 66 9.85 34.30 34.67
N MET A 67 8.65 34.01 34.16
CA MET A 67 8.47 33.12 33.02
C MET A 67 8.46 33.95 31.73
N LEU A 68 9.43 33.71 30.86
CA LEU A 68 9.55 34.35 29.55
C LEU A 68 9.15 33.36 28.45
N ASN A 69 8.65 33.90 27.34
CA ASN A 69 8.34 33.09 26.16
C ASN A 69 9.55 33.07 25.23
N CYS A 70 10.01 31.87 24.89
CA CYS A 70 10.94 31.65 23.80
C CYS A 70 10.15 31.35 22.53
N HIS A 71 10.39 32.15 21.50
CA HIS A 71 9.88 31.94 20.16
C HIS A 71 11.05 31.68 19.23
N VAL A 72 11.00 30.57 18.50
CA VAL A 72 12.02 30.22 17.52
C VAL A 72 11.35 29.78 16.22
N ASN A 73 11.73 30.43 15.12
CA ASN A 73 11.38 30.00 13.77
C ASN A 73 12.56 29.23 13.16
N LEU A 74 12.38 27.93 12.94
CA LEU A 74 13.43 27.02 12.48
C LEU A 74 13.40 26.81 10.97
N ASN A 75 14.32 27.47 10.27
CA ASN A 75 14.63 27.15 8.89
C ASN A 75 15.58 25.92 8.83
N ARG A 76 15.37 25.03 7.85
CA ARG A 76 16.17 23.79 7.65
C ARG A 76 17.64 24.07 7.36
N SER A 77 17.97 25.23 6.80
CA SER A 77 19.33 25.65 6.48
C SER A 77 20.09 26.30 7.64
N MET A 78 19.41 26.63 8.75
CA MET A 78 20.07 27.22 9.91
C MET A 78 21.03 26.21 10.55
N THR A 79 22.15 26.70 11.07
CA THR A 79 23.09 25.92 11.86
C THR A 79 22.76 26.02 13.35
N VAL A 80 23.28 25.07 14.13
CA VAL A 80 23.01 24.96 15.57
C VAL A 80 23.54 26.18 16.35
N ALA A 81 24.61 26.81 15.86
CA ALA A 81 25.25 27.98 16.48
C ALA A 81 24.33 29.21 16.62
N PHE A 82 23.22 29.30 15.87
CA PHE A 82 22.29 30.43 15.93
C PHE A 82 21.33 30.40 17.14
N LEU A 83 21.24 29.29 17.87
CA LEU A 83 20.30 29.10 18.97
C LEU A 83 20.92 29.55 20.30
N ARG A 84 20.91 30.86 20.59
CA ARG A 84 21.55 31.48 21.78
C ARG A 84 20.54 31.90 22.86
N VAL A 85 20.05 30.98 23.71
CA VAL A 85 19.21 31.33 24.88
C VAL A 85 19.47 30.31 26.02
N PRO A 86 19.48 30.68 27.33
CA PRO A 86 19.82 29.75 28.43
C PRO A 86 18.67 29.34 29.39
N VAL A 87 18.47 28.04 29.77
CA VAL A 87 17.67 27.44 30.92
C VAL A 87 17.96 25.91 31.13
N PRO A 88 17.65 25.28 32.30
CA PRO A 88 18.08 23.93 32.75
C PRO A 88 17.29 22.65 32.31
N MET A 89 17.69 21.50 32.88
CA MET A 89 17.80 20.15 32.28
C MET A 89 16.92 19.02 32.85
N SER A 90 16.52 18.07 31.98
CA SER A 90 16.57 16.61 32.26
C SER A 90 16.23 15.64 31.09
N LEU A 91 15.71 16.07 29.93
CA LEU A 91 15.36 15.17 28.79
C LEU A 91 16.28 15.25 27.56
N LEU A 92 17.36 16.02 27.65
CA LEU A 92 18.07 16.56 26.47
C LEU A 92 19.39 15.87 26.12
N ALA A 93 19.86 14.91 26.93
CA ALA A 93 21.25 14.46 26.89
C ALA A 93 21.71 13.93 25.52
N CYS A 94 20.95 13.02 24.89
CA CYS A 94 21.33 12.44 23.59
C CYS A 94 21.34 13.50 22.46
N ARG A 95 20.33 14.39 22.45
CA ARG A 95 20.22 15.47 21.46
C ARG A 95 21.29 16.53 21.67
N ALA A 96 21.59 16.87 22.92
CA ALA A 96 22.64 17.81 23.29
C ALA A 96 24.03 17.32 22.86
N THR A 97 24.32 16.02 23.01
CA THR A 97 25.57 15.43 22.51
C THR A 97 25.66 15.54 20.98
N SER A 98 24.61 15.15 20.25
CA SER A 98 24.62 15.25 18.78
C SER A 98 24.77 16.70 18.29
N LEU A 99 24.15 17.65 18.98
CA LEU A 99 24.25 19.09 18.69
C LEU A 99 25.66 19.63 18.97
N ALA A 100 26.27 19.23 20.09
CA ALA A 100 27.64 19.61 20.46
C ALA A 100 28.69 19.11 19.46
N GLU A 101 28.46 17.94 18.85
CA GLU A 101 29.36 17.33 17.85
C GLU A 101 29.09 17.83 16.42
N SER A 102 28.00 18.56 16.18
CA SER A 102 27.55 18.97 14.84
C SER A 102 27.15 20.45 14.77
N VAL A 103 27.80 21.30 15.57
CA VAL A 103 27.44 22.74 15.72
C VAL A 103 27.39 23.51 14.39
N ASP A 104 28.31 23.19 13.47
CA ASP A 104 28.43 23.86 12.18
C ASP A 104 27.60 23.21 11.06
N LYS A 105 26.92 22.10 11.33
CA LYS A 105 26.08 21.42 10.33
C LYS A 105 24.69 22.06 10.24
N PRO A 106 24.05 22.04 9.06
CA PRO A 106 22.63 22.36 8.94
C PRO A 106 21.78 21.50 9.87
N ILE A 107 20.78 22.09 10.52
CA ILE A 107 19.88 21.41 11.46
C ILE A 107 19.25 20.14 10.86
N VAL A 108 18.96 20.14 9.55
CA VAL A 108 18.40 18.98 8.84
C VAL A 108 19.32 17.75 8.84
N ASN A 109 20.62 17.94 9.03
CA ASN A 109 21.63 16.89 9.02
C ASN A 109 22.04 16.42 10.43
N VAL A 110 21.37 16.91 11.48
CA VAL A 110 21.62 16.50 12.87
C VAL A 110 20.75 15.27 13.18
N ASN A 111 21.36 14.18 13.61
CA ASN A 111 20.63 12.99 14.02
C ASN A 111 20.03 13.19 15.43
N LEU A 112 18.70 13.24 15.51
CA LEU A 112 17.97 13.46 16.76
C LEU A 112 17.41 12.19 17.40
N ILE A 113 17.71 11.04 16.79
CA ILE A 113 17.27 9.71 17.22
C ILE A 113 18.41 9.05 17.99
N SER A 114 18.14 8.61 19.22
CA SER A 114 19.14 7.89 20.02
C SER A 114 19.43 6.51 19.42
N PRO A 115 20.61 5.91 19.70
CA PRO A 115 20.92 4.56 19.26
C PRO A 115 19.86 3.52 19.66
N GLU A 116 19.27 3.67 20.85
CA GLU A 116 18.21 2.78 21.36
C GLU A 116 16.93 2.92 20.53
N THR A 117 16.44 4.14 20.30
CA THR A 117 15.26 4.38 19.45
C THR A 117 15.54 3.98 18.00
N ARG A 118 16.77 4.15 17.51
CA ARG A 118 17.18 3.66 16.19
C ARG A 118 17.08 2.13 16.13
N GLY A 119 17.56 1.44 17.16
CA GLY A 119 17.39 -0.01 17.31
C GLY A 119 15.93 -0.45 17.32
N GLU A 120 15.04 0.29 18.01
CA GLU A 120 13.59 0.01 17.99
C GLU A 120 12.98 0.21 16.60
N LEU A 121 13.31 1.30 15.91
CA LEU A 121 12.84 1.57 14.54
C LEU A 121 13.34 0.52 13.54
N ASP A 122 14.62 0.16 13.64
CA ASP A 122 15.22 -0.88 12.83
C ASP A 122 14.52 -2.21 13.12
N ALA A 123 14.26 -2.55 14.39
CA ALA A 123 13.48 -3.73 14.76
C ALA A 123 12.04 -3.74 14.21
N TRP A 124 11.37 -2.60 14.11
CA TRP A 124 10.05 -2.49 13.45
C TRP A 124 10.14 -2.70 11.93
N SER A 125 11.28 -2.39 11.32
CA SER A 125 11.52 -2.52 9.89
C SER A 125 12.00 -3.92 9.49
N ILE A 126 12.48 -4.73 10.44
CA ILE A 126 12.84 -6.14 10.23
C ILE A 126 11.53 -6.94 10.10
N ILE A 127 10.93 -6.85 8.91
CA ILE A 127 10.14 -7.96 8.40
C ILE A 127 11.16 -8.96 7.93
N SER A 128 11.30 -10.06 8.67
CA SER A 128 12.04 -11.24 8.20
C SER A 128 11.32 -11.78 6.96
N MET A 129 11.62 -11.20 5.79
CA MET A 129 11.26 -11.78 4.50
C MET A 129 12.15 -13.01 4.36
N GLN A 130 11.70 -14.13 4.91
CA GLN A 130 12.52 -15.32 5.12
C GLN A 130 13.04 -15.95 3.83
N GLU A 131 12.53 -15.57 2.66
CA GLU A 131 13.06 -15.92 1.34
C GLU A 131 12.36 -15.04 0.32
N LEU A 132 13.09 -14.29 -0.51
CA LEU A 132 12.50 -13.53 -1.62
C LEU A 132 11.77 -14.51 -2.54
N LEU A 133 10.44 -14.45 -2.56
CA LEU A 133 9.64 -15.18 -3.54
C LEU A 133 10.03 -14.70 -4.94
N THR A 134 10.69 -15.57 -5.69
CA THR A 134 11.08 -15.34 -7.09
C THR A 134 10.00 -15.80 -8.08
N GLU A 135 8.97 -16.50 -7.59
CA GLU A 135 7.93 -17.10 -8.41
C GLU A 135 6.86 -16.12 -8.88
N PHE A 136 6.26 -16.44 -10.02
CA PHE A 136 5.29 -15.59 -10.70
C PHE A 136 3.87 -15.97 -10.33
N VAL A 137 2.96 -15.00 -10.45
CA VAL A 137 1.54 -15.18 -10.10
C VAL A 137 0.92 -16.37 -10.83
N HIS A 138 1.22 -16.56 -12.11
CA HIS A 138 0.69 -17.68 -12.87
C HIS A 138 1.33 -19.02 -12.48
N THR A 139 2.65 -19.07 -12.27
CA THR A 139 3.35 -20.28 -11.83
C THR A 139 2.85 -20.77 -10.48
N LEU A 140 2.66 -19.85 -9.52
CA LEU A 140 2.09 -20.16 -8.21
C LEU A 140 0.63 -20.65 -8.31
N PHE A 141 -0.12 -20.18 -9.31
CA PHE A 141 -1.47 -20.66 -9.58
C PHE A 141 -1.44 -22.06 -10.21
N GLU A 142 -0.54 -22.30 -11.17
CA GLU A 142 -0.35 -23.59 -11.84
C GLU A 142 0.07 -24.69 -10.85
N GLN A 143 0.93 -24.38 -9.87
CA GLN A 143 1.23 -25.30 -8.76
C GLN A 143 -0.03 -25.75 -8.03
N HIS A 144 -0.94 -24.83 -7.70
CA HIS A 144 -2.22 -25.17 -7.08
C HIS A 144 -3.12 -25.99 -8.01
N VAL A 145 -3.04 -25.77 -9.32
CA VAL A 145 -3.78 -26.59 -10.30
C VAL A 145 -3.28 -28.04 -10.25
N GLU A 146 -1.98 -28.27 -10.06
CA GLU A 146 -1.41 -29.61 -9.91
C GLU A 146 -1.72 -30.25 -8.55
N GLU A 147 -1.62 -29.48 -7.46
CA GLU A 147 -1.81 -29.98 -6.09
C GLU A 147 -3.29 -30.19 -5.72
N ILE A 148 -4.16 -29.26 -6.12
CA ILE A 148 -5.58 -29.22 -5.73
C ILE A 148 -6.54 -29.01 -6.92
N PRO A 149 -6.44 -29.79 -8.02
CA PRO A 149 -7.18 -29.56 -9.27
C PRO A 149 -8.70 -29.47 -9.12
N GLU A 150 -9.25 -30.25 -8.18
CA GLU A 150 -10.70 -30.37 -7.95
C GLU A 150 -11.23 -29.41 -6.87
N HIS A 151 -10.37 -28.60 -6.24
CA HIS A 151 -10.81 -27.57 -5.30
C HIS A 151 -11.51 -26.43 -6.03
N GLN A 152 -12.48 -25.79 -5.37
CA GLN A 152 -13.23 -24.69 -5.97
C GLN A 152 -12.40 -23.40 -6.00
N ALA A 153 -12.02 -22.92 -7.17
CA ALA A 153 -11.30 -21.66 -7.36
C ALA A 153 -12.22 -20.45 -7.44
N ILE A 154 -13.38 -20.57 -8.07
CA ILE A 154 -14.33 -19.45 -8.28
C ILE A 154 -15.76 -19.91 -7.98
N CYS A 155 -16.53 -19.04 -7.32
CA CYS A 155 -17.96 -19.19 -7.13
C CYS A 155 -18.67 -17.98 -7.73
N VAL A 156 -19.41 -18.17 -8.83
CA VAL A 156 -20.23 -17.12 -9.44
C VAL A 156 -21.68 -17.56 -9.39
N TYR A 157 -22.44 -17.04 -8.43
CA TYR A 157 -23.78 -17.56 -8.09
C TYR A 157 -23.73 -19.07 -7.81
N ASP A 158 -24.49 -19.87 -8.55
CA ASP A 158 -24.54 -21.33 -8.44
C ASP A 158 -23.46 -22.03 -9.29
N ARG A 159 -22.75 -21.28 -10.15
CA ARG A 159 -21.67 -21.84 -10.96
C ARG A 159 -20.41 -21.96 -10.10
N LYS A 160 -19.89 -23.18 -10.05
CA LYS A 160 -18.64 -23.52 -9.35
C LYS A 160 -17.58 -23.83 -10.39
N PHE A 161 -16.49 -23.07 -10.37
CA PHE A 161 -15.29 -23.30 -11.17
C PHE A 161 -14.22 -23.87 -10.25
N ILE A 162 -13.68 -25.03 -10.61
CA ILE A 162 -12.54 -25.64 -9.93
C ILE A 162 -11.22 -25.16 -10.54
N TYR A 163 -10.10 -25.32 -9.82
CA TYR A 163 -8.77 -24.89 -10.28
C TYR A 163 -8.44 -25.45 -11.66
N ARG A 164 -8.64 -26.75 -11.89
CA ARG A 164 -8.42 -27.39 -13.19
C ARG A 164 -9.21 -26.74 -14.32
N LYS A 165 -10.51 -26.51 -14.15
CA LYS A 165 -11.36 -25.87 -15.16
C LYS A 165 -10.98 -24.41 -15.42
N LEU A 166 -10.54 -23.70 -14.38
CA LEU A 166 -10.03 -22.33 -14.54
C LEU A 166 -8.75 -22.34 -15.38
N ASN A 167 -7.87 -23.32 -15.18
CA ASN A 167 -6.66 -23.50 -15.99
C ASN A 167 -6.97 -23.90 -17.43
N GLU A 168 -7.87 -24.87 -17.64
CA GLU A 168 -8.32 -25.29 -18.99
C GLU A 168 -8.89 -24.09 -19.78
N ALA A 169 -9.71 -23.26 -19.14
CA ALA A 169 -10.24 -22.04 -19.75
C ALA A 169 -9.16 -20.98 -20.01
N THR A 170 -8.16 -20.89 -19.13
CA THR A 170 -7.00 -20.00 -19.29
C THR A 170 -6.17 -20.43 -20.51
N ASN A 171 -5.92 -21.72 -20.67
CA ASN A 171 -5.19 -22.28 -21.80
C ASN A 171 -5.95 -22.10 -23.12
N ALA A 172 -7.25 -22.39 -23.15
CA ALA A 172 -8.09 -22.14 -24.32
C ALA A 172 -8.05 -20.66 -24.75
N PHE A 173 -8.04 -19.76 -23.78
CA PHE A 173 -7.94 -18.33 -24.05
C PHE A 173 -6.54 -17.90 -24.50
N MET A 174 -5.49 -18.55 -23.99
CA MET A 174 -4.11 -18.37 -24.48
C MET A 174 -3.96 -18.72 -25.96
N ASP A 175 -4.55 -19.83 -26.42
CA ASP A 175 -4.53 -20.17 -27.85
C ASP A 175 -5.23 -19.12 -28.70
N HIS A 176 -6.35 -18.57 -28.21
CA HIS A 176 -7.01 -17.47 -28.87
C HIS A 176 -6.06 -16.27 -28.97
N LEU A 177 -5.39 -15.86 -27.88
CA LEU A 177 -4.43 -14.76 -27.90
C LEU A 177 -3.29 -15.02 -28.90
N HIS A 178 -2.77 -16.24 -29.00
CA HIS A 178 -1.75 -16.61 -29.98
C HIS A 178 -2.26 -16.57 -31.42
N SER A 179 -3.54 -16.87 -31.65
CA SER A 179 -4.19 -16.81 -32.97
C SER A 179 -4.41 -15.38 -33.50
N LEU A 180 -4.14 -14.35 -32.69
CA LEU A 180 -4.31 -12.94 -33.08
C LEU A 180 -3.26 -12.43 -34.08
N GLY A 181 -2.24 -13.24 -34.40
CA GLY A 181 -1.25 -12.94 -35.44
C GLY A 181 -0.34 -11.78 -35.05
N GLU A 182 -0.34 -10.69 -35.84
CA GLU A 182 0.46 -9.49 -35.54
C GLU A 182 0.05 -8.79 -34.23
N PHE A 183 -1.14 -9.09 -33.72
CA PHE A 183 -1.66 -8.58 -32.45
C PHE A 183 -1.39 -9.53 -31.28
N THR A 184 -0.60 -10.60 -31.44
CA THR A 184 -0.21 -11.44 -30.32
C THR A 184 0.60 -10.59 -29.32
N PRO A 185 0.19 -10.53 -28.04
CA PRO A 185 0.89 -9.74 -27.03
C PRO A 185 2.31 -10.25 -26.81
N LYS A 186 3.25 -9.33 -26.56
CA LYS A 186 4.65 -9.62 -26.23
C LYS A 186 4.92 -9.38 -24.76
N LEU A 187 6.10 -9.79 -24.31
CA LEU A 187 6.59 -9.53 -22.96
C LEU A 187 6.47 -8.04 -22.61
N GLU A 188 5.81 -7.74 -21.49
CA GLU A 188 5.55 -6.40 -20.97
C GLU A 188 4.61 -5.51 -21.81
N ASP A 189 3.97 -6.04 -22.86
CA ASP A 189 2.85 -5.35 -23.50
C ASP A 189 1.68 -5.22 -22.52
N PHE A 190 0.86 -4.19 -22.69
CA PHE A 190 -0.39 -4.05 -21.94
C PHE A 190 -1.55 -4.67 -22.72
N ILE A 191 -2.46 -5.32 -22.00
CA ILE A 191 -3.78 -5.68 -22.49
C ILE A 191 -4.82 -4.92 -21.68
N ILE A 192 -5.63 -4.08 -22.35
CA ILE A 192 -6.76 -3.42 -21.67
C ILE A 192 -7.88 -4.43 -21.50
N THR A 193 -8.49 -4.45 -20.32
CA THR A 193 -9.65 -5.30 -20.02
C THR A 193 -10.85 -4.47 -19.59
N ARG A 194 -12.03 -4.85 -20.08
CA ARG A 194 -13.31 -4.24 -19.72
C ARG A 194 -14.41 -5.28 -19.65
N PHE A 195 -14.76 -5.66 -18.42
CA PHE A 195 -15.80 -6.66 -18.15
C PHE A 195 -16.72 -6.21 -17.01
N ASP A 196 -17.90 -6.78 -16.86
CA ASP A 196 -18.59 -6.82 -15.57
C ASP A 196 -17.96 -7.89 -14.65
N LYS A 197 -18.40 -7.98 -13.39
CA LYS A 197 -17.86 -9.00 -12.48
C LYS A 197 -18.31 -10.39 -12.94
N SER A 198 -17.36 -11.25 -13.30
CA SER A 198 -17.57 -12.62 -13.78
C SER A 198 -16.31 -13.46 -13.59
N ASP A 199 -16.46 -14.77 -13.74
CA ASP A 199 -15.40 -15.78 -13.88
C ASP A 199 -14.38 -15.41 -14.97
N TRP A 200 -14.85 -14.93 -16.12
CA TRP A 200 -14.01 -14.56 -17.26
C TRP A 200 -13.02 -13.43 -17.00
N VAL A 201 -13.25 -12.62 -15.95
CA VAL A 201 -12.26 -11.62 -15.51
C VAL A 201 -10.98 -12.32 -15.08
N THR A 202 -11.09 -13.32 -14.20
CA THR A 202 -9.94 -14.06 -13.69
C THR A 202 -9.28 -14.85 -14.81
N VAL A 203 -10.06 -15.52 -15.67
CA VAL A 203 -9.53 -16.24 -16.84
C VAL A 203 -8.70 -15.31 -17.73
N SER A 204 -9.24 -14.14 -18.07
CA SER A 204 -8.55 -13.16 -18.92
C SER A 204 -7.27 -12.65 -18.26
N GLN A 205 -7.29 -12.44 -16.94
CA GLN A 205 -6.13 -11.96 -16.19
C GLN A 205 -5.01 -12.99 -16.15
N THR A 206 -5.32 -14.24 -15.79
CA THR A 206 -4.31 -15.31 -15.73
C THR A 206 -3.73 -15.59 -17.12
N ALA A 207 -4.57 -15.63 -18.17
CA ALA A 207 -4.08 -15.80 -19.53
C ALA A 207 -3.19 -14.63 -19.98
N THR A 208 -3.54 -13.40 -19.61
CA THR A 208 -2.68 -12.24 -19.91
C THR A 208 -1.28 -12.40 -19.28
N PHE A 209 -1.19 -12.93 -18.05
CA PHE A 209 0.11 -13.21 -17.43
C PHE A 209 0.85 -14.36 -18.12
N ASN A 210 0.14 -15.42 -18.52
CA ASN A 210 0.74 -16.54 -19.24
C ASN A 210 1.29 -16.10 -20.60
N ALA A 211 0.70 -15.07 -21.21
CA ALA A 211 1.20 -14.42 -22.43
C ALA A 211 2.39 -13.46 -22.17
N GLY A 212 2.79 -13.27 -20.91
CA GLY A 212 3.85 -12.34 -20.52
C GLY A 212 3.47 -10.86 -20.57
N ALA A 213 2.18 -10.56 -20.72
CA ALA A 213 1.65 -9.21 -20.77
C ALA A 213 1.10 -8.76 -19.41
N ALA A 214 0.91 -7.45 -19.27
CA ALA A 214 0.36 -6.81 -18.09
C ALA A 214 -1.11 -6.41 -18.30
N VAL A 215 -1.94 -6.64 -17.28
CA VAL A 215 -3.36 -6.28 -17.32
C VAL A 215 -3.55 -4.82 -16.92
N ALA A 216 -4.29 -4.08 -17.73
CA ALA A 216 -4.83 -2.77 -17.36
C ALA A 216 -6.36 -2.81 -17.36
N VAL A 217 -7.01 -2.30 -16.32
CA VAL A 217 -8.48 -2.30 -16.21
C VAL A 217 -9.01 -0.89 -16.35
N VAL A 218 -10.04 -0.70 -17.19
CA VAL A 218 -10.65 0.60 -17.43
C VAL A 218 -12.13 0.65 -17.03
N ASP A 219 -12.57 1.82 -16.52
CA ASP A 219 -13.98 2.10 -16.26
C ASP A 219 -14.66 2.58 -17.56
N PRO A 220 -15.73 1.92 -18.03
CA PRO A 220 -16.37 2.28 -19.29
C PRO A 220 -17.06 3.64 -19.24
N THR A 221 -17.34 4.18 -18.04
CA THR A 221 -18.03 5.47 -17.86
C THR A 221 -17.14 6.66 -18.21
N HIS A 222 -15.82 6.47 -18.33
CA HIS A 222 -14.93 7.53 -18.77
C HIS A 222 -15.22 7.96 -20.22
N PRO A 223 -14.95 9.24 -20.58
CA PRO A 223 -15.12 9.73 -21.94
C PRO A 223 -14.21 9.03 -22.96
N ILE A 224 -14.64 8.96 -24.23
CA ILE A 224 -13.85 8.31 -25.30
C ILE A 224 -12.43 8.88 -25.43
N ASN A 225 -12.28 10.21 -25.32
CA ASN A 225 -10.97 10.87 -25.41
C ASN A 225 -10.00 10.38 -24.32
N HIS A 226 -10.50 10.00 -23.16
CA HIS A 226 -9.68 9.43 -22.09
C HIS A 226 -9.05 8.11 -22.53
N PHE A 227 -9.80 7.23 -23.19
CA PHE A 227 -9.27 5.96 -23.68
C PHE A 227 -8.29 6.15 -24.84
N LYS A 228 -8.48 7.18 -25.69
CA LYS A 228 -7.50 7.51 -26.73
C LYS A 228 -6.15 7.89 -26.13
N THR A 229 -6.15 8.66 -25.04
CA THR A 229 -4.93 8.97 -24.27
C THR A 229 -4.32 7.70 -23.67
N ILE A 230 -5.12 6.80 -23.10
CA ILE A 230 -4.63 5.51 -22.58
C ILE A 230 -3.95 4.68 -23.67
N VAL A 231 -4.60 4.53 -24.82
CA VAL A 231 -4.08 3.78 -25.98
C VAL A 231 -2.75 4.36 -26.43
N HIS A 232 -2.66 5.69 -26.53
CA HIS A 232 -1.45 6.39 -26.91
C HIS A 232 -0.31 6.20 -25.89
N ASP A 233 -0.58 6.44 -24.60
CA ASP A 233 0.45 6.47 -23.56
C ASP A 233 0.98 5.07 -23.23
N LEU A 234 0.09 4.06 -23.22
CA LEU A 234 0.47 2.67 -22.97
C LEU A 234 0.88 1.93 -24.25
N LYS A 235 0.77 2.56 -25.42
CA LYS A 235 1.00 1.93 -26.74
C LYS A 235 0.28 0.59 -26.89
N VAL A 236 -0.98 0.55 -26.45
CA VAL A 236 -1.77 -0.69 -26.37
C VAL A 236 -2.73 -0.81 -27.55
N PHE A 237 -2.80 -2.00 -28.13
CA PHE A 237 -3.59 -2.27 -29.34
C PHE A 237 -4.79 -3.19 -29.10
N ILE A 238 -4.81 -3.91 -27.97
CA ILE A 238 -5.79 -4.95 -27.67
C ILE A 238 -6.70 -4.54 -26.52
N LEU A 239 -8.00 -4.73 -26.72
CA LEU A 239 -9.01 -4.69 -25.67
C LEU A 239 -9.71 -6.05 -25.55
N LEU A 240 -9.73 -6.61 -24.35
CA LEU A 240 -10.58 -7.76 -24.00
C LEU A 240 -11.88 -7.26 -23.36
N THR A 241 -13.03 -7.63 -23.90
CA THR A 241 -14.31 -7.12 -23.40
C THR A 241 -15.50 -8.04 -23.63
N GLU A 242 -16.69 -7.64 -23.17
CA GLU A 242 -17.97 -8.34 -23.42
C GLU A 242 -18.67 -7.76 -24.66
N THR A 243 -19.55 -8.55 -25.28
CA THR A 243 -20.30 -8.17 -26.49
C THR A 243 -20.95 -6.79 -26.39
N LYS A 244 -21.58 -6.48 -25.24
CA LYS A 244 -22.28 -5.21 -24.98
C LYS A 244 -21.37 -3.97 -24.98
N TYR A 245 -20.06 -4.12 -24.84
CA TYR A 245 -19.10 -3.01 -24.85
C TYR A 245 -18.37 -2.86 -26.18
N LYS A 246 -18.43 -3.86 -27.07
CA LYS A 246 -17.68 -3.90 -28.32
C LYS A 246 -17.84 -2.62 -29.15
N GLU A 247 -19.07 -2.20 -29.42
CA GLU A 247 -19.38 -1.05 -30.27
C GLU A 247 -18.77 0.26 -29.75
N ARG A 248 -18.71 0.45 -28.43
CA ARG A 248 -18.14 1.64 -27.80
C ARG A 248 -16.64 1.78 -28.06
N PHE A 249 -15.94 0.66 -28.16
CA PHE A 249 -14.48 0.63 -28.17
C PHE A 249 -13.85 0.25 -29.52
N GLN A 250 -14.64 -0.24 -30.47
CA GLN A 250 -14.16 -0.67 -31.80
C GLN A 250 -13.42 0.41 -32.60
N SER A 251 -13.72 1.70 -32.35
CA SER A 251 -13.05 2.84 -33.00
C SER A 251 -11.83 3.35 -32.25
N ILE A 252 -11.49 2.74 -31.11
CA ILE A 252 -10.43 3.19 -30.20
C ILE A 252 -9.27 2.20 -30.20
N PHE A 253 -9.56 0.89 -30.21
CA PHE A 253 -8.57 -0.18 -30.19
C PHE A 253 -8.46 -0.85 -31.56
N SER A 254 -7.23 -1.13 -32.00
CA SER A 254 -6.98 -1.85 -33.24
C SER A 254 -7.57 -3.26 -33.24
N ARG A 255 -7.59 -3.91 -32.07
CA ARG A 255 -8.18 -5.24 -31.88
C ARG A 255 -9.08 -5.26 -30.64
N VAL A 256 -10.37 -5.47 -30.86
CA VAL A 256 -11.34 -5.74 -29.78
C VAL A 256 -11.69 -7.22 -29.79
N VAL A 257 -11.23 -7.94 -28.76
CA VAL A 257 -11.54 -9.35 -28.54
C VAL A 257 -12.73 -9.44 -27.61
N VAL A 258 -13.82 -10.03 -28.10
CA VAL A 258 -14.99 -10.31 -27.29
C VAL A 258 -14.79 -11.66 -26.63
N VAL A 259 -14.79 -11.67 -25.29
CA VAL A 259 -14.74 -12.91 -24.50
C VAL A 259 -16.18 -13.30 -24.17
N ASP A 260 -16.68 -14.29 -24.89
CA ASP A 260 -17.98 -14.88 -24.65
C ASP A 260 -17.80 -16.22 -23.91
N PRO A 261 -18.51 -16.45 -22.79
CA PRO A 261 -18.58 -17.75 -22.14
C PRO A 261 -18.72 -18.94 -23.07
N GLY A 262 -19.55 -18.84 -24.11
CA GLY A 262 -19.77 -19.95 -25.05
C GLY A 262 -18.68 -20.13 -26.13
N SER A 263 -17.80 -19.14 -26.30
CA SER A 263 -16.79 -19.14 -27.37
C SER A 263 -15.52 -19.93 -27.03
N LEU A 264 -15.38 -20.34 -25.77
CA LEU A 264 -14.17 -20.95 -25.21
C LEU A 264 -14.49 -22.25 -24.45
N ASP A 265 -15.66 -22.84 -24.72
CA ASP A 265 -16.16 -24.09 -24.08
C ASP A 265 -15.40 -25.35 -24.55
N SER A 266 -14.51 -25.24 -25.54
CA SER A 266 -13.59 -26.33 -25.88
C SER A 266 -12.43 -26.37 -24.88
N PRO A 267 -12.11 -27.53 -24.27
CA PRO A 267 -10.88 -27.64 -23.50
C PRO A 267 -9.72 -27.20 -24.39
N GLY A 268 -9.02 -26.15 -23.96
CA GLY A 268 -7.81 -25.73 -24.66
C GLY A 268 -6.80 -26.88 -24.62
N PRO A 269 -5.91 -27.02 -25.62
CA PRO A 269 -4.76 -27.88 -25.49
C PRO A 269 -4.08 -27.63 -24.14
N GLN A 270 -3.54 -28.71 -23.58
CA GLN A 270 -2.58 -28.57 -22.50
C GLN A 270 -1.33 -27.95 -23.11
N LEU A 271 -1.29 -26.62 -23.08
CA LEU A 271 -0.11 -25.87 -23.46
C LEU A 271 0.88 -25.99 -22.31
N ASP A 272 2.10 -26.40 -22.61
CA ASP A 272 3.21 -25.99 -21.77
C ASP A 272 3.17 -24.47 -21.73
N ALA A 273 3.19 -23.87 -20.54
CA ALA A 273 3.21 -22.42 -20.41
C ALA A 273 4.32 -21.88 -21.34
N PRO A 274 4.00 -21.04 -22.33
CA PRO A 274 5.00 -20.57 -23.27
C PRO A 274 6.15 -19.96 -22.47
N SER A 275 7.39 -20.30 -22.82
CA SER A 275 8.57 -19.66 -22.21
C SER A 275 8.63 -18.21 -22.70
N THR A 276 7.81 -17.36 -22.09
CA THR A 276 7.61 -15.95 -22.45
C THR A 276 8.75 -15.05 -21.94
N GLY A 277 9.74 -15.63 -21.26
CA GLY A 277 10.84 -14.90 -20.63
C GLY A 277 10.40 -14.04 -19.44
N VAL A 278 9.18 -14.26 -18.93
CA VAL A 278 8.67 -13.56 -17.75
C VAL A 278 9.62 -13.81 -16.57
N ASN A 279 9.93 -12.74 -15.85
CA ASN A 279 10.69 -12.78 -14.61
C ASN A 279 9.97 -11.98 -13.52
N GLY A 280 10.52 -11.99 -12.30
CA GLY A 280 9.89 -11.33 -11.15
C GLY A 280 9.70 -9.83 -11.32
N ASN A 281 10.53 -9.18 -12.14
CA ASN A 281 10.43 -7.73 -12.41
C ASN A 281 9.49 -7.41 -13.57
N SER A 282 9.05 -8.41 -14.35
CA SER A 282 8.08 -8.20 -15.42
C SER A 282 6.75 -7.69 -14.86
N LEU A 283 6.08 -6.85 -15.63
CA LEU A 283 4.82 -6.23 -15.25
C LEU A 283 3.67 -7.23 -15.27
N SER A 284 2.85 -7.20 -14.21
CA SER A 284 1.61 -7.98 -14.10
C SER A 284 0.38 -7.08 -14.22
N TYR A 285 0.41 -5.88 -13.66
CA TYR A 285 -0.72 -4.97 -13.65
C TYR A 285 -0.34 -3.51 -13.85
N PHE A 286 -1.27 -2.78 -14.43
CA PHE A 286 -1.34 -1.33 -14.43
C PHE A 286 -2.67 -0.87 -13.85
N VAL A 287 -2.63 -0.08 -12.77
CA VAL A 287 -3.83 0.46 -12.13
C VAL A 287 -3.85 1.98 -12.25
N PHE A 288 -4.91 2.52 -12.85
CA PHE A 288 -5.12 3.97 -12.97
C PHE A 288 -5.45 4.60 -11.61
N THR A 289 -4.88 5.78 -11.34
CA THR A 289 -5.16 6.58 -10.15
C THR A 289 -5.66 7.96 -10.55
N SER A 290 -6.67 8.48 -9.85
CA SER A 290 -7.19 9.82 -10.10
C SER A 290 -6.25 10.89 -9.53
N ARG A 291 -5.99 11.94 -10.31
CA ARG A 291 -5.37 13.19 -9.83
C ARG A 291 -6.17 14.40 -10.25
N SER A 292 -5.97 15.48 -9.51
CA SER A 292 -6.45 16.82 -9.81
C SER A 292 -5.81 17.45 -11.06
N THR A 293 -4.68 16.93 -11.54
CA THR A 293 -3.86 17.54 -12.61
C THR A 293 -4.26 17.13 -14.04
N GLY A 294 -5.36 16.40 -14.23
CA GLY A 294 -5.88 16.01 -15.56
C GLY A 294 -5.11 14.88 -16.28
N ASN A 295 -3.79 14.78 -16.07
CA ASN A 295 -2.97 13.71 -16.65
C ASN A 295 -3.14 12.38 -15.91
N LEU A 296 -3.16 11.28 -16.67
CA LEU A 296 -3.23 9.93 -16.15
C LEU A 296 -1.94 9.55 -15.42
N LYS A 297 -2.07 9.01 -14.21
CA LYS A 297 -0.98 8.31 -13.51
C LYS A 297 -1.42 6.89 -13.22
N GLY A 298 -0.56 5.94 -13.54
CA GLY A 298 -0.74 4.56 -13.17
C GLY A 298 0.26 4.08 -12.13
N ILE A 299 -0.14 3.04 -11.43
CA ILE A 299 0.74 2.23 -10.60
C ILE A 299 1.09 0.99 -11.43
N LEU A 300 2.38 0.81 -11.68
CA LEU A 300 2.95 -0.41 -12.25
C LEU A 300 3.15 -1.42 -11.13
N ILE A 301 2.69 -2.65 -11.34
CA ILE A 301 2.80 -3.74 -10.37
C ILE A 301 3.51 -4.91 -11.03
N GLU A 302 4.68 -5.23 -10.52
CA GLU A 302 5.50 -6.36 -10.98
C GLU A 302 5.00 -7.69 -10.39
N HIS A 303 5.28 -8.81 -11.07
CA HIS A 303 4.94 -10.15 -10.60
C HIS A 303 5.47 -10.43 -9.20
N LYS A 304 6.76 -10.15 -8.91
CA LYS A 304 7.36 -10.42 -7.60
C LYS A 304 6.64 -9.70 -6.46
N SER A 305 6.15 -8.48 -6.73
CA SER A 305 5.46 -7.66 -5.73
C SER A 305 4.07 -8.23 -5.43
N LEU A 306 3.35 -8.69 -6.46
CA LEU A 306 2.04 -9.31 -6.31
C LEU A 306 2.14 -10.72 -5.69
N SER A 307 3.12 -11.53 -6.06
CA SER A 307 3.40 -12.84 -5.45
C SER A 307 3.75 -12.69 -3.97
N ALA A 308 4.71 -11.80 -3.65
CA ALA A 308 5.15 -11.54 -2.29
C ALA A 308 3.98 -11.09 -1.39
N VAL A 309 3.23 -10.07 -1.80
CA VAL A 309 2.12 -9.58 -0.98
C VAL A 309 1.03 -10.65 -0.80
N SER A 310 0.84 -11.52 -1.79
CA SER A 310 -0.18 -12.57 -1.74
C SER A 310 0.20 -13.70 -0.77
N LYS A 311 1.47 -14.15 -0.78
CA LYS A 311 1.93 -15.22 0.10
C LYS A 311 2.26 -14.74 1.52
N TYR A 312 3.03 -13.66 1.69
CA TYR A 312 3.46 -13.23 3.03
C TYR A 312 2.30 -12.74 3.92
N PHE A 313 1.31 -12.08 3.33
CA PHE A 313 0.17 -11.61 4.11
C PHE A 313 -0.93 -12.67 4.28
N ALA A 314 -0.84 -13.81 3.59
CA ALA A 314 -1.89 -14.82 3.61
C ALA A 314 -2.24 -15.26 5.03
N LYS A 315 -1.22 -15.68 5.79
CA LYS A 315 -1.33 -16.10 7.19
C LYS A 315 -1.76 -14.95 8.12
N SER A 316 -1.17 -13.77 7.93
CA SER A 316 -1.51 -12.57 8.72
C SER A 316 -2.95 -12.11 8.53
N TYR A 317 -3.53 -12.39 7.37
CA TYR A 317 -4.92 -12.09 7.04
C TYR A 317 -5.85 -13.29 7.16
N GLN A 318 -5.28 -14.46 7.44
CA GLN A 318 -5.97 -15.74 7.58
C GLN A 318 -6.87 -16.02 6.37
N VAL A 319 -6.28 -15.93 5.17
CA VAL A 319 -6.97 -16.08 3.88
C VAL A 319 -6.73 -17.44 3.22
N GLU A 320 -5.92 -18.29 3.84
CA GLU A 320 -5.63 -19.67 3.40
C GLU A 320 -6.92 -20.51 3.38
N CYS A 321 -7.18 -21.18 2.26
CA CYS A 321 -8.37 -22.03 2.04
C CYS A 321 -9.71 -21.29 2.28
N THR A 322 -9.77 -19.97 2.08
CA THR A 322 -10.97 -19.16 2.34
C THR A 322 -11.89 -19.01 1.14
N ARG A 323 -13.16 -18.73 1.41
CA ARG A 323 -14.15 -18.29 0.43
C ARG A 323 -14.24 -16.76 0.49
N ALA A 324 -13.42 -16.09 -0.31
CA ALA A 324 -13.25 -14.64 -0.28
C ALA A 324 -14.24 -13.92 -1.19
N LEU A 325 -14.87 -12.85 -0.70
CA LEU A 325 -15.72 -11.99 -1.52
C LEU A 325 -14.89 -11.06 -2.43
N GLN A 326 -15.15 -11.10 -3.74
CA GLN A 326 -14.68 -10.07 -4.68
C GLN A 326 -15.57 -8.83 -4.54
N PHE A 327 -15.24 -7.93 -3.61
CA PHE A 327 -16.05 -6.75 -3.28
C PHE A 327 -15.59 -5.51 -4.04
N ALA A 328 -14.29 -5.24 -4.13
CA ALA A 328 -13.75 -4.02 -4.69
C ALA A 328 -14.18 -3.75 -6.15
N ALA A 329 -14.15 -2.47 -6.53
CA ALA A 329 -14.26 -2.08 -7.92
C ALA A 329 -13.02 -2.54 -8.68
N LYS A 330 -13.20 -3.03 -9.92
CA LYS A 330 -12.11 -3.66 -10.68
C LYS A 330 -11.03 -2.69 -11.16
N THR A 331 -11.33 -1.40 -11.15
CA THR A 331 -10.39 -0.32 -11.43
C THR A 331 -9.55 0.08 -10.21
N PHE A 332 -9.79 -0.55 -9.05
CA PHE A 332 -9.04 -0.29 -7.83
C PHE A 332 -8.10 -1.46 -7.53
N ASN A 333 -6.88 -1.17 -7.09
CA ASN A 333 -5.85 -2.18 -6.82
C ASN A 333 -6.28 -3.24 -5.78
N LEU A 334 -7.23 -2.91 -4.90
CA LEU A 334 -7.79 -3.87 -3.95
C LEU A 334 -8.44 -5.07 -4.65
N SER A 335 -9.03 -4.92 -5.84
CA SER A 335 -9.64 -6.07 -6.55
C SER A 335 -8.59 -7.05 -7.03
N VAL A 336 -7.42 -6.55 -7.43
CA VAL A 336 -6.26 -7.38 -7.80
C VAL A 336 -5.83 -8.19 -6.58
N ARG A 337 -5.76 -7.52 -5.42
CA ARG A 337 -5.42 -8.19 -4.16
C ARG A 337 -6.45 -9.25 -3.77
N GLU A 338 -7.75 -8.93 -3.79
CA GLU A 338 -8.83 -9.87 -3.48
C GLU A 338 -8.74 -11.15 -4.34
N THR A 339 -8.44 -11.00 -5.63
CA THR A 339 -8.29 -12.11 -6.57
C THR A 339 -7.06 -12.98 -6.27
N PHE A 340 -5.85 -12.41 -6.29
CA PHE A 340 -4.63 -13.23 -6.23
C PHE A 340 -4.23 -13.64 -4.82
N ILE A 341 -4.57 -12.87 -3.78
CA ILE A 341 -4.32 -13.36 -2.42
C ILE A 341 -5.15 -14.61 -2.11
N ASN A 342 -6.33 -14.75 -2.72
CA ASN A 342 -7.19 -15.90 -2.51
C ASN A 342 -6.75 -17.09 -3.38
N LEU A 343 -6.58 -16.88 -4.70
CA LEU A 343 -6.21 -17.95 -5.63
C LEU A 343 -4.81 -18.54 -5.37
N LEU A 344 -3.87 -17.73 -4.87
CA LEU A 344 -2.51 -18.21 -4.57
C LEU A 344 -2.40 -18.88 -3.20
N ASN A 345 -3.49 -18.99 -2.45
CA ASN A 345 -3.56 -19.62 -1.13
C ASN A 345 -4.78 -20.54 -1.03
N GLU A 346 -5.04 -21.32 -2.08
CA GLU A 346 -6.03 -22.42 -2.11
C GLU A 346 -7.48 -21.97 -1.88
N GLY A 347 -7.75 -20.68 -2.03
CA GLY A 347 -9.06 -20.09 -1.78
C GLY A 347 -10.05 -20.25 -2.93
N CYS A 348 -11.30 -19.90 -2.63
CA CYS A 348 -12.38 -19.72 -3.59
C CYS A 348 -12.82 -18.26 -3.68
N LEU A 349 -12.70 -17.66 -4.86
CA LEU A 349 -13.15 -16.30 -5.11
C LEU A 349 -14.65 -16.26 -5.39
N CYS A 350 -15.41 -15.67 -4.48
CA CYS A 350 -16.85 -15.49 -4.59
C CYS A 350 -17.18 -14.18 -5.31
N ILE A 351 -17.69 -14.29 -6.54
CA ILE A 351 -17.98 -13.16 -7.43
C ILE A 351 -19.49 -12.93 -7.48
N LEU A 352 -19.90 -11.70 -7.20
CA LEU A 352 -21.29 -11.27 -7.21
C LEU A 352 -21.49 -10.06 -8.12
N SER A 353 -22.69 -9.92 -8.70
CA SER A 353 -23.03 -8.69 -9.42
C SER A 353 -23.08 -7.50 -8.47
N LYS A 354 -22.73 -6.33 -9.02
CA LYS A 354 -22.84 -5.04 -8.33
C LYS A 354 -24.24 -4.81 -7.75
N ARG A 355 -25.29 -5.19 -8.49
CA ARG A 355 -26.68 -5.08 -8.07
C ARG A 355 -26.93 -5.84 -6.75
N ARG A 356 -26.58 -7.13 -6.69
CA ARG A 356 -26.80 -7.94 -5.48
C ARG A 356 -25.99 -7.49 -4.27
N LEU A 357 -24.74 -7.07 -4.50
CA LEU A 357 -23.90 -6.49 -3.45
C LEU A 357 -24.54 -5.27 -2.78
N LEU A 358 -25.27 -4.46 -3.55
CA LEU A 358 -25.92 -3.24 -3.07
C LEU A 358 -27.32 -3.49 -2.50
N GLU A 359 -28.08 -4.43 -3.07
CA GLU A 359 -29.47 -4.69 -2.69
C GLU A 359 -29.61 -5.60 -1.46
N ASN A 360 -28.75 -6.62 -1.33
CA ASN A 360 -28.83 -7.58 -0.23
C ASN A 360 -27.45 -8.18 0.07
N LEU A 361 -26.59 -7.40 0.72
CA LEU A 361 -25.24 -7.82 1.08
C LEU A 361 -25.24 -9.08 1.97
N THR A 362 -26.19 -9.18 2.91
CA THR A 362 -26.33 -10.32 3.81
C THR A 362 -26.58 -11.61 3.03
N GLY A 363 -27.60 -11.64 2.17
CA GLY A 363 -27.88 -12.80 1.32
C GLY A 363 -26.77 -13.09 0.30
N ALA A 364 -26.10 -12.03 -0.17
CA ALA A 364 -24.92 -12.11 -1.02
C ALA A 364 -23.74 -12.83 -0.36
N VAL A 365 -23.58 -12.73 0.97
CA VAL A 365 -22.52 -13.42 1.72
C VAL A 365 -22.94 -14.86 2.07
N TYR A 366 -24.18 -15.08 2.51
CA TYR A 366 -24.65 -16.38 2.97
C TYR A 366 -24.68 -17.45 1.87
N HIS A 367 -25.26 -17.14 0.71
CA HIS A 367 -25.47 -18.14 -0.35
C HIS A 367 -24.16 -18.75 -0.90
N PRO A 368 -23.13 -17.97 -1.26
CA PRO A 368 -21.84 -18.53 -1.66
C PRO A 368 -20.98 -18.99 -0.47
N GLN A 369 -21.49 -18.93 0.77
CA GLN A 369 -20.75 -19.26 2.00
C GLN A 369 -19.44 -18.48 2.13
N VAL A 370 -19.48 -17.17 1.86
CA VAL A 370 -18.32 -16.29 2.03
C VAL A 370 -17.94 -16.26 3.51
N ASN A 371 -16.66 -16.51 3.79
CA ASN A 371 -16.10 -16.45 5.14
C ASN A 371 -15.01 -15.38 5.30
N TRP A 372 -14.66 -14.68 4.21
CA TRP A 372 -13.61 -13.67 4.22
C TRP A 372 -13.91 -12.53 3.23
N ALA A 373 -13.59 -11.28 3.59
CA ALA A 373 -13.76 -10.12 2.70
C ALA A 373 -12.86 -8.94 3.09
N PHE A 374 -12.40 -8.18 2.09
CA PHE A 374 -11.89 -6.82 2.31
C PHE A 374 -13.01 -5.80 2.17
N LEU A 375 -13.16 -4.94 3.17
CA LEU A 375 -14.16 -3.87 3.17
C LEU A 375 -13.49 -2.55 3.54
N THR A 376 -13.78 -1.50 2.76
CA THR A 376 -13.37 -0.14 3.11
C THR A 376 -14.16 0.34 4.34
N PRO A 377 -13.63 1.26 5.17
CA PRO A 377 -14.28 1.70 6.42
C PRO A 377 -15.70 2.26 6.29
N ASN A 378 -16.12 2.68 5.09
CA ASN A 378 -17.45 3.21 4.85
C ASN A 378 -18.05 2.65 3.55
N PRO A 379 -18.36 1.33 3.50
CA PRO A 379 -19.05 0.75 2.37
C PRO A 379 -20.53 1.10 2.56
N LYS A 380 -20.95 2.33 2.21
CA LYS A 380 -22.28 2.92 2.47
C LYS A 380 -23.39 1.87 2.75
N GLY A 381 -23.84 1.78 4.01
CA GLY A 381 -25.04 1.04 4.40
C GLY A 381 -24.80 -0.05 5.45
N ASP A 382 -24.89 0.32 6.72
CA ASP A 382 -25.40 -0.49 7.83
C ASP A 382 -25.24 -2.04 7.77
N LEU A 383 -24.00 -2.54 7.80
CA LEU A 383 -23.73 -3.92 8.28
C LEU A 383 -24.01 -4.05 9.79
N SER A 384 -24.33 -2.94 10.46
CA SER A 384 -24.58 -2.82 11.90
C SER A 384 -26.05 -2.87 12.28
N SER A 385 -26.97 -3.23 11.38
CA SER A 385 -28.37 -3.41 11.76
C SER A 385 -28.43 -4.48 12.84
N LYS A 386 -28.73 -4.03 14.06
CA LYS A 386 -28.58 -4.72 15.33
C LYS A 386 -29.22 -6.12 15.32
N ARG A 387 -28.42 -7.15 15.02
CA ARG A 387 -28.49 -8.55 15.51
C ARG A 387 -27.55 -9.39 14.62
N GLN A 388 -26.57 -10.06 15.24
CA GLN A 388 -25.74 -11.16 14.68
C GLN A 388 -24.31 -10.90 14.16
N ALA A 389 -23.78 -9.69 14.09
CA ALA A 389 -22.34 -9.51 13.85
C ALA A 389 -21.58 -9.29 15.17
N THR A 390 -21.01 -10.34 15.75
CA THR A 390 -20.02 -10.23 16.84
C THR A 390 -18.74 -9.61 16.28
N SER A 391 -18.69 -8.28 16.28
CA SER A 391 -17.48 -7.50 16.01
C SER A 391 -16.47 -7.73 17.15
N TYR A 392 -15.43 -8.52 16.89
CA TYR A 392 -14.22 -8.45 17.70
C TYR A 392 -13.46 -7.17 17.30
N LYS A 393 -13.54 -6.15 18.15
CA LYS A 393 -12.75 -4.91 18.02
C LYS A 393 -11.35 -5.16 18.56
N HIS A 394 -10.38 -5.45 17.68
CA HIS A 394 -8.96 -5.28 18.02
C HIS A 394 -8.46 -3.96 17.39
N PRO A 395 -7.90 -3.02 18.18
CA PRO A 395 -7.52 -1.69 17.69
C PRO A 395 -6.19 -1.76 16.94
N ALA A 396 -6.14 -2.35 15.74
CA ALA A 396 -5.02 -2.20 14.80
C ALA A 396 -5.29 -2.73 13.38
N ARG A 397 -6.27 -3.63 13.16
CA ARG A 397 -6.55 -4.18 11.83
C ARG A 397 -8.06 -4.40 11.68
N ARG A 398 -8.70 -3.61 10.81
CA ARG A 398 -10.11 -3.80 10.45
C ARG A 398 -10.22 -4.81 9.29
N THR A 399 -9.95 -6.07 9.58
CA THR A 399 -10.43 -7.20 8.78
C THR A 399 -11.67 -7.71 9.49
N LEU A 400 -12.82 -7.76 8.80
CA LEU A 400 -14.05 -8.32 9.36
C LEU A 400 -13.97 -9.84 9.20
N TYR A 401 -13.75 -10.53 10.32
CA TYR A 401 -13.86 -11.97 10.43
C TYR A 401 -15.34 -12.35 10.56
N MET A 402 -15.86 -13.17 9.64
CA MET A 402 -17.16 -13.81 9.83
C MET A 402 -16.90 -15.19 10.45
N PRO A 403 -17.37 -15.48 11.67
CA PRO A 403 -17.09 -16.77 12.31
C PRO A 403 -17.69 -17.92 11.50
N SER A 404 -16.92 -18.99 11.33
CA SER A 404 -17.41 -20.27 10.82
C SER A 404 -18.44 -20.81 11.81
N VAL A 405 -19.65 -21.11 11.33
CA VAL A 405 -20.67 -21.76 12.16
C VAL A 405 -20.35 -23.24 12.19
N SER A 406 -19.85 -23.73 13.32
CA SER A 406 -19.79 -25.17 13.63
C SER A 406 -21.18 -25.76 13.48
N HIS A 407 -21.32 -26.78 12.62
CA HIS A 407 -22.53 -27.57 12.50
C HIS A 407 -22.92 -28.14 13.88
N ARG A 408 -24.16 -27.91 14.30
CA ARG A 408 -24.85 -28.79 15.23
C ARG A 408 -25.56 -29.88 14.44
#